data_AF-A0A527Y4U7-F1
#
_entry.id   AF-A0A527Y4U7-F1
#
_cell.length_a   1.000
_cell.length_b   1.000
_cell.length_c   1.000
_cell.angle_alpha   90.00
_cell.angle_beta   90.00
_cell.angle_gamma   90.00
#
_symmetry.space_group_name_H-M   'P 1'
#
loop_
_entity.id
_entity.type
_entity.pdbx_description
1 polymer ?
#
loop_
_entity_poly.entity_id
_entity_poly.type
_entity_poly.pdbx_seq_one_letter_code
_entity_poly.pdbx_strand_id
1 'polypeptide(L)'
;MAFRGRLRLAAVALAFTALGGGALAAEPEKAATDRPQTDRPLGVVELFTSQGCSSCPPADELFAELAGKDNIVALAYHVNYWDYLGWQDTLSTKENTERQYDYMRAFGSRSVYTPQAVINGRSHVNGASRKDVDGALARMDRTGEGMRVAIKVSRTSDRVMIDAGEAGGGPADAHVVIVYFDPPQMVKIGQGENSGRSLT
;
A
#
# COMPACT_ATOMS: atom_id res chain seq x y z
N MET A 1 -24.77 -60.92 47.82
CA MET A 1 -26.10 -60.28 47.70
C MET A 1 -26.11 -59.45 46.43
N ALA A 2 -26.69 -60.02 45.36
CA ALA A 2 -26.84 -59.35 44.07
C ALA A 2 -28.19 -58.64 44.03
N PHE A 3 -28.23 -57.42 43.50
CA PHE A 3 -29.45 -56.68 43.23
C PHE A 3 -29.34 -56.03 41.85
N ARG A 4 -30.52 -55.84 41.24
CA ARG A 4 -30.85 -55.13 39.99
C ARG A 4 -30.97 -56.04 38.77
N GLY A 5 -32.07 -56.08 38.04
CA GLY A 5 -33.22 -55.16 38.03
C GLY A 5 -33.60 -54.85 36.59
N ARG A 6 -34.51 -55.67 36.06
CA ARG A 6 -35.23 -55.69 34.78
C ARG A 6 -35.15 -54.44 33.88
N LEU A 7 -34.71 -54.69 32.64
CA LEU A 7 -34.84 -53.85 31.44
C LEU A 7 -36.32 -53.55 31.13
N ARG A 8 -36.68 -52.28 30.95
CA ARG A 8 -37.93 -51.86 30.32
C ARG A 8 -37.60 -51.17 29.00
N LEU A 9 -38.13 -51.70 27.90
CA LEU A 9 -38.21 -51.01 26.61
C LEU A 9 -39.08 -49.76 26.78
N ALA A 10 -38.59 -48.62 26.34
CA ALA A 10 -39.41 -47.44 26.07
C ALA A 10 -39.12 -46.99 24.63
N ALA A 11 -40.15 -47.08 23.78
CA ALA A 11 -40.17 -46.49 22.46
C ALA A 11 -40.17 -44.96 22.59
N VAL A 12 -39.24 -44.28 21.92
CA VAL A 12 -39.23 -42.82 21.82
C VAL A 12 -39.55 -42.45 20.38
N ALA A 13 -40.68 -41.77 20.21
CA ALA A 13 -41.16 -41.23 18.96
C ALA A 13 -40.23 -40.09 18.49
N LEU A 14 -39.79 -40.15 17.23
CA LEU A 14 -39.06 -39.06 16.57
C LEU A 14 -40.05 -37.97 16.16
N ALA A 15 -40.01 -36.84 16.87
CA ALA A 15 -40.63 -35.60 16.44
C ALA A 15 -39.68 -34.87 15.48
N PHE A 16 -40.09 -34.70 14.22
CA PHE A 16 -39.42 -33.84 13.25
C PHE A 16 -39.73 -32.37 13.56
N THR A 17 -38.77 -31.66 14.16
CA THR A 17 -38.79 -30.20 14.27
C THR A 17 -38.31 -29.59 12.95
N ALA A 18 -39.18 -28.85 12.28
CA ALA A 18 -38.83 -28.04 11.12
C ALA A 18 -37.90 -26.88 11.56
N LEU A 19 -36.64 -26.89 11.09
CA LEU A 19 -35.77 -25.72 11.20
C LEU A 19 -36.20 -24.69 10.15
N GLY A 20 -36.72 -23.56 10.63
CA GLY A 20 -36.96 -22.38 9.82
C GLY A 20 -35.64 -21.81 9.31
N GLY A 21 -35.50 -21.73 7.98
CA GLY A 21 -34.38 -21.05 7.34
C GLY A 21 -34.46 -19.55 7.57
N GLY A 22 -33.61 -19.04 8.45
CA GLY A 22 -33.32 -17.61 8.53
C GLY A 22 -32.50 -17.22 7.30
N ALA A 23 -33.11 -16.47 6.39
CA ALA A 23 -32.41 -15.81 5.31
C ALA A 23 -31.41 -14.81 5.91
N LEU A 24 -30.12 -15.13 5.85
CA LEU A 24 -29.04 -14.15 5.96
C LEU A 24 -29.20 -13.22 4.77
N ALA A 25 -29.82 -12.06 4.99
CA ALA A 25 -29.77 -10.96 4.05
C ALA A 25 -28.30 -10.53 3.93
N ALA A 26 -27.65 -10.93 2.83
CA ALA A 26 -26.37 -10.38 2.44
C ALA A 26 -26.59 -8.89 2.20
N GLU A 27 -26.01 -8.04 3.04
CA GLU A 27 -25.94 -6.61 2.78
C GLU A 27 -25.17 -6.40 1.47
N PRO A 28 -25.63 -5.49 0.59
CA PRO A 28 -24.93 -5.23 -0.65
C PRO A 28 -23.55 -4.67 -0.32
N GLU A 29 -22.52 -5.45 -0.68
CA GLU A 29 -21.13 -5.00 -0.65
C GLU A 29 -21.06 -3.71 -1.46
N LYS A 30 -20.75 -2.62 -0.77
CA LYS A 30 -20.66 -1.29 -1.36
C LYS A 30 -19.56 -1.35 -2.41
N ALA A 31 -19.94 -1.46 -3.68
CA ALA A 31 -19.00 -1.46 -4.79
C ALA A 31 -18.07 -0.26 -4.62
N ALA A 32 -16.77 -0.55 -4.53
CA ALA A 32 -15.74 0.47 -4.51
C ALA A 32 -16.00 1.38 -5.72
N THR A 33 -16.34 2.64 -5.47
CA THR A 33 -16.49 3.65 -6.52
C THR A 33 -15.15 3.75 -7.24
N ASP A 34 -15.14 3.25 -8.47
CA ASP A 34 -13.99 3.27 -9.37
C ASP A 34 -13.60 4.74 -9.59
N ARG A 35 -12.49 5.18 -8.99
CA ARG A 35 -11.97 6.52 -9.30
C ARG A 35 -11.58 6.54 -10.77
N PRO A 36 -11.78 7.66 -11.48
CA PRO A 36 -11.32 7.76 -12.87
C PRO A 36 -9.83 7.45 -12.95
N GLN A 37 -9.48 6.27 -13.45
CA GLN A 37 -8.08 5.88 -13.62
C GLN A 37 -7.55 6.59 -14.86
N THR A 38 -6.48 7.38 -14.72
CA THR A 38 -5.72 7.84 -15.89
C THR A 38 -4.85 6.70 -16.39
N ASP A 39 -4.95 6.40 -17.68
CA ASP A 39 -4.10 5.39 -18.32
C ASP A 39 -2.62 5.83 -18.36
N ARG A 40 -2.34 7.13 -18.17
CA ARG A 40 -1.00 7.69 -18.13
C ARG A 40 -0.92 8.75 -17.02
N PRO A 41 -0.52 8.36 -15.79
CA PRO A 41 -0.33 9.32 -14.71
C PRO A 41 0.84 10.27 -15.01
N LEU A 42 0.84 11.44 -14.38
CA LEU A 42 1.96 12.40 -14.42
C LEU A 42 3.25 11.73 -13.93
N GLY A 43 3.14 10.87 -12.92
CA GLY A 43 4.25 10.07 -12.46
C GLY A 43 3.92 9.17 -11.29
N VAL A 44 4.92 8.38 -10.92
CA VAL A 44 4.96 7.57 -9.71
C VAL A 44 5.85 8.29 -8.68
N VAL A 45 5.35 8.45 -7.46
CA VAL A 45 6.09 8.99 -6.32
C VAL A 45 6.15 7.90 -5.25
N GLU A 46 7.36 7.42 -4.99
CA GLU A 46 7.62 6.45 -3.93
C GLU A 46 8.31 7.15 -2.77
N LEU A 47 7.58 7.32 -1.66
CA LEU A 47 8.12 7.92 -0.44
C LEU A 47 8.68 6.84 0.47
N PHE A 48 9.97 6.95 0.81
CA PHE A 48 10.59 6.19 1.87
C PHE A 48 10.57 7.02 3.16
N THR A 49 9.89 6.52 4.18
CA THR A 49 9.57 7.22 5.44
C THR A 49 9.65 6.27 6.64
N SER A 50 9.50 6.80 7.85
CA SER A 50 9.34 6.01 9.07
C SER A 50 8.66 6.82 10.17
N GLN A 51 7.78 6.18 10.95
CA GLN A 51 7.20 6.71 12.18
C GLN A 51 8.28 7.07 13.23
N GLY A 52 9.42 6.37 13.20
CA GLY A 52 10.56 6.63 14.08
C GLY A 52 11.44 7.81 13.65
N CYS A 53 11.23 8.35 12.45
CA CYS A 53 12.00 9.46 11.89
C CYS A 53 11.33 10.81 12.21
N SER A 54 11.97 11.65 13.02
CA SER A 54 11.42 12.95 13.42
C SER A 54 11.26 13.96 12.27
N SER A 55 12.08 13.85 11.21
CA SER A 55 12.05 14.74 10.05
C SER A 55 11.06 14.33 8.96
N CYS A 56 10.45 13.15 9.09
CA CYS A 56 9.54 12.56 8.10
C CYS A 56 8.12 13.14 8.03
N PRO A 57 7.49 13.61 9.13
CA PRO A 57 6.09 14.04 9.12
C PRO A 57 5.70 15.08 8.05
N PRO A 58 6.52 16.11 7.73
CA PRO A 58 6.20 17.01 6.62
C PRO A 58 6.15 16.33 5.24
N ALA A 59 6.93 15.26 5.04
CA ALA A 59 6.86 14.46 3.82
C ALA A 59 5.62 13.56 3.80
N ASP A 60 5.22 13.00 4.94
CA ASP A 60 4.01 12.19 5.07
C ASP A 60 2.75 13.04 4.78
N GLU A 61 2.72 14.29 5.27
CA GLU A 61 1.67 15.26 4.96
C GLU A 61 1.59 15.58 3.44
N LEU A 62 2.74 15.86 2.81
CA LEU A 62 2.80 16.08 1.37
C LEU A 62 2.36 14.82 0.60
N PHE A 63 2.77 13.64 1.04
CA PHE A 63 2.40 12.38 0.44
C PHE A 63 0.90 12.15 0.46
N ALA A 64 0.23 12.43 1.58
CA ALA A 64 -1.23 12.30 1.70
C ALA A 64 -1.96 13.17 0.66
N GLU A 65 -1.46 14.37 0.37
CA GLU A 65 -2.01 15.19 -0.71
C GLU A 65 -1.76 14.60 -2.09
N LEU A 66 -0.57 14.05 -2.35
CA LEU A 66 -0.23 13.42 -3.63
C LEU A 66 -1.07 12.16 -3.87
N ALA A 67 -1.29 11.34 -2.84
CA ALA A 67 -2.17 10.17 -2.87
C ALA A 67 -3.64 10.54 -3.11
N GLY A 68 -4.03 11.78 -2.83
CA GLY A 68 -5.34 12.32 -3.15
C GLY A 68 -5.54 12.67 -4.64
N LYS A 69 -4.47 12.75 -5.44
CA LYS A 69 -4.54 13.17 -6.84
C LYS A 69 -4.75 11.98 -7.78
N ASP A 70 -5.77 12.04 -8.63
CA ASP A 70 -6.10 10.96 -9.58
C ASP A 70 -5.04 10.76 -10.68
N ASN A 71 -4.14 11.74 -10.87
CA ASN A 71 -3.09 11.68 -11.89
C ASN A 71 -1.68 11.37 -11.34
N ILE A 72 -1.56 10.92 -10.09
CA ILE A 72 -0.29 10.52 -9.50
C ILE A 72 -0.45 9.14 -8.86
N VAL A 73 0.52 8.25 -9.07
CA VAL A 73 0.62 7.00 -8.33
C VAL A 73 1.54 7.25 -7.14
N ALA A 74 0.99 7.37 -5.94
CA ALA A 74 1.75 7.62 -4.71
C ALA A 74 1.82 6.33 -3.88
N LEU A 75 3.04 5.91 -3.52
CA LEU A 75 3.31 4.73 -2.68
C LEU A 75 4.20 5.09 -1.50
N ALA A 76 3.82 4.68 -0.29
CA ALA A 76 4.62 4.88 0.91
C ALA A 76 5.31 3.55 1.29
N TYR A 77 6.61 3.62 1.52
CA TYR A 77 7.47 2.51 1.92
C TYR A 77 8.09 2.85 3.28
N HIS A 78 7.54 2.24 4.33
CA HIS A 78 8.07 2.41 5.67
C HIS A 78 9.34 1.58 5.84
N VAL A 79 10.46 2.24 6.14
CA VAL A 79 11.76 1.59 6.33
C VAL A 79 11.98 1.27 7.80
N ASN A 80 12.69 0.18 8.07
CA ASN A 80 12.87 -0.37 9.43
C ASN A 80 14.16 0.06 10.14
N TYR A 81 15.08 0.76 9.47
CA TYR A 81 16.37 1.12 10.08
C TYR A 81 16.27 2.22 11.14
N TRP A 82 15.08 2.76 11.44
CA TRP A 82 14.84 3.68 12.56
C TRP A 82 14.35 2.98 13.83
N ASP A 83 13.96 1.70 13.74
CA ASP A 83 13.30 0.98 14.83
C ASP A 83 14.17 0.84 16.09
N TYR A 84 15.49 0.97 15.94
CA TYR A 84 16.44 0.92 17.05
C TYR A 84 16.32 2.10 18.03
N LEU A 85 15.61 3.18 17.67
CA LEU A 85 15.40 4.36 18.51
C LEU A 85 14.28 4.20 19.56
N GLY A 86 13.75 2.99 19.74
CA GLY A 86 12.79 2.65 20.79
C GLY A 86 11.32 2.70 20.36
N TRP A 87 11.03 3.14 19.13
CA TRP A 87 9.75 2.92 18.48
C TRP A 87 9.93 2.10 17.22
N GLN A 88 9.35 0.91 17.20
CA GLN A 88 9.29 0.09 16.01
C GLN A 88 8.12 0.54 15.15
N ASP A 89 8.41 0.97 13.92
CA ASP A 89 7.38 1.38 12.98
C ASP A 89 6.51 0.18 12.57
N THR A 90 5.22 0.28 12.87
CA THR A 90 4.22 -0.79 12.68
C THR A 90 3.93 -1.11 11.22
N LEU A 91 4.31 -0.23 10.29
CA LEU A 91 4.12 -0.39 8.84
C LEU A 91 5.43 -0.76 8.14
N SER A 92 6.56 -0.76 8.86
CA SER A 92 7.86 -1.02 8.28
C SER A 92 8.11 -2.49 7.97
N THR A 93 8.87 -2.73 6.90
CA THR A 93 9.36 -4.06 6.55
C THR A 93 10.82 -4.00 6.10
N LYS A 94 11.51 -5.13 6.15
CA LYS A 94 12.90 -5.22 5.65
C LYS A 94 12.94 -5.06 4.14
N GLU A 95 11.93 -5.55 3.45
CA GLU A 95 11.77 -5.51 1.99
C GLU A 95 11.61 -4.07 1.49
N ASN A 96 10.92 -3.21 2.24
CA ASN A 96 10.84 -1.77 1.95
C ASN A 96 12.21 -1.10 2.03
N THR A 97 12.98 -1.40 3.08
CA THR A 97 14.36 -0.93 3.23
C THR A 97 15.25 -1.44 2.10
N GLU A 98 15.11 -2.70 1.70
CA GLU A 98 15.85 -3.30 0.58
C GLU A 98 15.54 -2.61 -0.74
N ARG A 99 14.25 -2.30 -1.01
CA ARG A 99 13.85 -1.51 -2.18
C ARG A 99 14.55 -0.15 -2.21
N GLN A 100 14.72 0.50 -1.06
CA GLN A 100 15.46 1.75 -0.98
C GLN A 100 16.95 1.56 -1.28
N TYR A 101 17.55 0.48 -0.77
CA TYR A 101 18.92 0.13 -1.09
C TYR A 101 19.12 -0.21 -2.56
N ASP A 102 18.12 -0.79 -3.23
CA ASP A 102 18.16 -1.05 -4.68
C ASP A 102 18.24 0.27 -5.44
N TYR A 103 17.42 1.27 -5.05
CA TYR A 103 17.51 2.61 -5.59
C TYR A 103 18.85 3.29 -5.29
N MET A 104 19.36 3.17 -4.06
CA MET A 104 20.69 3.69 -3.71
C MET A 104 21.77 3.14 -4.67
N ARG A 105 21.76 1.84 -4.94
CA ARG A 105 22.71 1.20 -5.87
C ARG A 105 22.48 1.68 -7.31
N ALA A 106 21.24 1.74 -7.76
CA ALA A 106 20.89 2.22 -9.11
C ALA A 106 21.30 3.68 -9.35
N PHE A 107 21.20 4.53 -8.33
CA PHE A 107 21.61 5.94 -8.39
C PHE A 107 23.11 6.16 -8.13
N GLY A 108 23.89 5.09 -7.85
CA GLY A 108 25.31 5.23 -7.50
C GLY A 108 25.55 5.98 -6.19
N SER A 109 24.53 6.06 -5.32
CA SER A 109 24.63 6.69 -4.01
C SER A 109 25.33 5.78 -3.01
N ARG A 110 25.91 6.37 -1.95
CA ARG A 110 26.66 5.64 -0.91
C ARG A 110 25.85 5.36 0.35
N SER A 111 24.67 5.96 0.47
CA SER A 111 23.80 5.86 1.63
C SER A 111 22.34 6.12 1.25
N VAL A 112 21.43 5.62 2.07
CA VAL A 112 20.01 5.97 2.06
C VAL A 112 19.72 7.07 3.09
N TYR A 113 18.56 7.70 2.98
CA TYR A 113 18.09 8.71 3.93
C TYR A 113 16.56 8.76 3.93
N THR A 114 15.97 9.34 4.98
CA THR A 114 14.54 9.65 5.04
C THR A 114 14.33 11.11 5.49
N PRO A 115 13.27 11.78 5.03
CA PRO A 115 12.34 11.31 4.00
C PRO A 115 12.93 11.41 2.59
N GLN A 116 12.93 10.32 1.84
CA GLN A 116 13.38 10.28 0.44
C GLN A 116 12.19 10.02 -0.47
N ALA A 117 11.97 10.88 -1.46
CA ALA A 117 11.01 10.61 -2.52
C ALA A 117 11.76 10.19 -3.79
N VAL A 118 11.41 9.02 -4.33
CA VAL A 118 11.86 8.57 -5.65
C VAL A 118 10.78 8.86 -6.68
N ILE A 119 11.16 9.52 -7.78
CA ILE A 119 10.26 10.02 -8.81
C ILE A 119 10.46 9.22 -10.09
N ASN A 120 9.40 8.53 -10.54
CA ASN A 120 9.38 7.65 -11.71
C ASN A 120 10.49 6.58 -11.74
N GLY A 121 11.08 6.24 -10.58
CA GLY A 121 12.25 5.37 -10.49
C GLY A 121 13.53 5.95 -11.13
N ARG A 122 13.55 7.24 -11.48
CA ARG A 122 14.62 7.88 -12.28
C ARG A 122 15.49 8.86 -11.49
N SER A 123 14.93 9.50 -10.48
CA SER A 123 15.66 10.43 -9.62
C SER A 123 15.09 10.40 -8.21
N HIS A 124 15.84 10.91 -7.25
CA HIS A 124 15.37 11.09 -5.88
C HIS A 124 15.55 12.54 -5.41
N VAL A 125 14.65 12.96 -4.52
CA VAL A 125 14.65 14.30 -3.91
C VAL A 125 14.36 14.19 -2.41
N ASN A 126 14.44 15.31 -1.69
CA ASN A 126 13.93 15.38 -0.32
C ASN A 126 12.40 15.24 -0.36
N GLY A 127 11.84 14.22 0.28
CA GLY A 127 10.41 13.94 0.28
C GLY A 127 9.57 15.03 0.96
N ALA A 128 10.15 15.85 1.83
CA ALA A 128 9.47 16.97 2.47
C ALA A 128 9.44 18.24 1.59
N SER A 129 10.16 18.26 0.46
CA SER A 129 10.27 19.44 -0.39
C SER A 129 9.27 19.37 -1.54
N ARG A 130 8.10 20.01 -1.37
CA ARG A 130 7.08 20.12 -2.43
C ARG A 130 7.66 20.66 -3.73
N LYS A 131 8.49 21.71 -3.64
CA LYS A 131 9.14 22.32 -4.78
C LYS A 131 9.97 21.30 -5.57
N ASP A 132 10.72 20.44 -4.89
CA ASP A 132 11.59 19.48 -5.55
C ASP A 132 10.80 18.31 -6.13
N VAL A 133 9.75 17.84 -5.43
CA VAL A 133 8.85 16.79 -5.91
C VAL A 133 8.07 17.24 -7.13
N ASP A 134 7.34 18.36 -7.03
CA ASP A 134 6.55 18.90 -8.14
C ASP A 134 7.46 19.32 -9.31
N GLY A 135 8.63 19.88 -9.00
CA GLY A 135 9.64 20.27 -9.98
C GLY A 135 10.20 19.08 -10.75
N ALA A 136 10.48 17.96 -10.09
CA ALA A 136 10.95 16.73 -10.73
C ALA A 136 9.88 16.14 -11.65
N LEU A 137 8.63 16.04 -11.20
CA LEU A 137 7.50 15.57 -12.01
C LEU A 137 7.31 16.44 -13.26
N ALA A 138 7.22 17.76 -13.08
CA ALA A 138 7.02 18.71 -14.18
C ALA A 138 8.21 18.77 -15.15
N ARG A 139 9.44 18.55 -14.66
CA ARG A 139 10.62 18.41 -15.52
C ARG A 139 10.48 17.18 -16.41
N MET A 140 10.22 16.02 -15.80
CA MET A 140 10.16 14.74 -16.53
C MET A 140 9.02 14.70 -17.54
N ASP A 141 7.87 15.29 -17.22
CA ASP A 141 6.76 15.44 -18.16
C ASP A 141 7.19 16.24 -19.41
N ARG A 142 7.77 17.42 -19.20
CA ARG A 142 8.22 18.29 -20.30
C ARG A 142 9.37 17.71 -21.13
N THR A 143 10.26 16.93 -20.52
CA THR A 143 11.42 16.33 -21.24
C THR A 143 11.10 14.97 -21.84
N GLY A 144 9.88 14.46 -21.70
CA GLY A 144 9.51 13.12 -22.17
C GLY A 144 10.19 11.99 -21.38
N GLU A 145 10.68 12.27 -20.18
CA GLU A 145 11.21 11.29 -19.22
C GLU A 145 10.13 10.74 -18.27
N GLY A 146 8.90 11.25 -18.35
CA GLY A 146 7.76 10.79 -17.58
C GLY A 146 7.21 9.42 -18.00
N MET A 147 5.94 9.16 -17.67
CA MET A 147 5.26 7.91 -17.98
C MET A 147 4.93 7.83 -19.48
N ARG A 148 5.55 6.89 -20.21
CA ARG A 148 5.36 6.73 -21.67
C ARG A 148 4.33 5.65 -22.01
N VAL A 149 4.50 4.48 -21.40
CA VAL A 149 3.63 3.33 -21.55
C VAL A 149 2.34 3.60 -20.80
N ALA A 150 1.20 3.52 -21.50
CA ALA A 150 -0.11 3.58 -20.87
C ALA A 150 -0.37 2.27 -20.12
N ILE A 151 -0.89 2.33 -18.89
CA ILE A 151 -1.25 1.15 -18.10
C ILE A 151 -2.72 1.27 -17.72
N LYS A 152 -3.53 0.32 -18.21
CA LYS A 152 -4.92 0.18 -17.78
C LYS A 152 -5.02 -1.00 -16.85
N VAL A 153 -5.73 -0.82 -15.75
CA VAL A 153 -6.03 -1.90 -14.80
C VAL A 153 -7.54 -2.00 -14.74
N SER A 154 -8.05 -3.19 -14.99
CA SER A 154 -9.47 -3.49 -14.82
C SER A 154 -9.62 -4.73 -13.96
N ARG A 155 -10.73 -4.79 -13.22
CA ARG A 155 -11.01 -5.89 -12.31
C ARG A 155 -12.33 -6.54 -12.69
N THR A 156 -12.30 -7.87 -12.76
CA THR A 156 -13.47 -8.74 -12.80
C THR A 156 -13.63 -9.40 -11.42
N SER A 157 -14.70 -10.18 -11.23
CA SER A 157 -14.96 -10.86 -9.96
C SER A 157 -13.82 -11.79 -9.52
N ASP A 158 -13.10 -12.42 -10.46
CA ASP A 158 -12.06 -13.43 -10.18
C ASP A 158 -10.66 -13.02 -10.67
N ARG A 159 -10.50 -11.92 -11.40
CA ARG A 159 -9.22 -11.54 -12.04
C ARG A 159 -8.97 -10.04 -12.06
N VAL A 160 -7.70 -9.69 -12.04
CA VAL A 160 -7.20 -8.36 -12.40
C VAL A 160 -6.56 -8.48 -13.78
N MET A 161 -6.98 -7.62 -14.71
CA MET A 161 -6.39 -7.49 -16.03
C MET A 161 -5.53 -6.22 -16.07
N ILE A 162 -4.30 -6.35 -16.56
CA ILE A 162 -3.35 -5.25 -16.71
C ILE A 162 -3.00 -5.17 -18.19
N ASP A 163 -3.45 -4.11 -18.84
CA ASP A 163 -3.16 -3.83 -20.25
C ASP A 163 -2.06 -2.77 -20.34
N ALA A 164 -0.91 -3.17 -20.90
CA ALA A 164 0.19 -2.26 -21.19
C ALA A 164 0.16 -1.83 -22.66
N GLY A 165 0.17 -0.52 -22.89
CA GLY A 165 0.25 0.07 -24.22
C GLY A 165 1.65 -0.04 -24.85
N GLU A 166 1.79 0.50 -26.06
CA GLU A 166 3.08 0.49 -26.76
C GLU A 166 4.12 1.39 -26.07
N ALA A 167 5.37 0.91 -25.99
CA ALA A 167 6.49 1.66 -25.42
C ALA A 167 7.08 2.72 -26.38
N GLY A 168 6.65 2.74 -27.63
CA GLY A 168 7.24 3.57 -28.69
C GLY A 168 8.73 3.24 -28.88
N GLY A 169 9.58 4.26 -28.99
CA GLY A 169 11.03 4.10 -29.14
C GLY A 169 11.80 3.81 -27.84
N GLY A 170 11.12 3.35 -26.78
CA GLY A 170 11.74 3.03 -25.49
C GLY A 170 12.42 1.66 -25.45
N PRO A 171 13.06 1.30 -24.31
CA PRO A 171 13.54 -0.06 -24.07
C PRO A 171 12.44 -1.09 -24.26
N ALA A 172 12.78 -2.24 -24.84
CA ALA A 172 11.82 -3.32 -25.13
C ALA A 172 11.50 -4.18 -23.90
N ASP A 173 12.41 -4.24 -22.93
CA ASP A 173 12.27 -5.06 -21.73
C ASP A 173 11.74 -4.23 -20.56
N ALA A 174 10.70 -4.72 -19.89
CA ALA A 174 10.13 -4.14 -18.69
C ALA A 174 9.62 -5.23 -17.75
N HIS A 175 9.59 -4.92 -16.46
CA HIS A 175 8.92 -5.75 -15.46
C HIS A 175 7.55 -5.17 -15.13
N VAL A 176 6.54 -6.03 -15.06
CA VAL A 176 5.27 -5.69 -14.43
C VAL A 176 5.45 -5.87 -12.92
N VAL A 177 5.48 -4.76 -12.18
CA VAL A 177 5.59 -4.76 -10.72
C VAL A 177 4.21 -4.52 -10.13
N ILE A 178 3.74 -5.46 -9.32
CA ILE A 178 2.49 -5.35 -8.57
C ILE A 178 2.86 -5.01 -7.13
N VAL A 179 2.32 -3.91 -6.62
CA VAL A 179 2.52 -3.45 -5.24
C VAL A 179 1.20 -3.57 -4.50
N TYR A 180 1.21 -4.33 -3.41
CA TYR A 180 0.11 -4.39 -2.46
C TYR A 180 0.37 -3.36 -1.36
N PHE A 181 -0.67 -2.63 -0.97
CA PHE A 181 -0.59 -1.61 0.05
C PHE A 181 -1.89 -1.59 0.86
N ASP A 182 -1.77 -1.22 2.12
CA ASP A 182 -2.91 -0.95 2.98
C ASP A 182 -3.46 0.47 2.70
N PRO A 183 -4.76 0.71 2.91
CA PRO A 183 -5.28 2.08 2.92
C PRO A 183 -4.60 2.90 4.03
N PRO A 184 -4.68 4.24 4.00
CA PRO A 184 -4.05 5.10 5.02
C PRO A 184 -4.34 4.63 6.45
N GLN A 185 -3.30 4.48 7.28
CA GLN A 185 -3.40 3.95 8.64
C GLN A 185 -3.02 5.02 9.67
N MET A 186 -3.94 5.37 10.55
CA MET A 186 -3.61 6.23 11.70
C MET A 186 -2.89 5.42 12.78
N VAL A 187 -1.67 5.82 13.13
CA VAL A 187 -0.85 5.16 14.14
C VAL A 187 -0.52 6.11 15.28
N LYS A 188 -0.84 5.71 16.51
CA LYS A 188 -0.46 6.42 17.72
C LYS A 188 0.94 6.00 18.15
N ILE A 189 1.86 6.95 18.21
CA ILE A 189 3.26 6.70 18.52
C ILE A 189 3.49 6.79 20.03
N GLY A 190 3.97 5.69 20.61
CA GLY A 190 4.17 5.56 22.06
C GLY A 190 5.55 5.97 22.55
N GLN A 191 6.60 5.85 21.72
CA GLN A 191 8.01 6.04 22.12
C GLN A 191 8.81 6.72 21.01
N GLY A 192 10.09 6.97 21.25
CA GLY A 192 10.99 7.58 20.27
C GLY A 192 10.71 9.07 20.04
N GLU A 193 11.30 9.62 18.99
CA GLU A 193 11.32 11.07 18.74
C GLU A 193 9.95 11.66 18.41
N ASN A 194 9.01 10.84 17.91
CA ASN A 194 7.63 11.24 17.62
C ASN A 194 6.62 10.84 18.73
N SER A 195 7.09 10.50 19.93
CA SER A 195 6.22 10.06 21.04
C SER A 195 5.07 11.05 21.32
N GLY A 196 3.87 10.51 21.52
CA GLY A 196 2.66 11.26 21.81
C GLY A 196 1.90 11.76 20.58
N ARG A 197 2.51 11.69 19.38
CA ARG A 197 1.86 12.05 18.12
C ARG A 197 1.00 10.90 17.59
N SER A 198 0.04 11.26 16.73
CA SER A 198 -0.62 10.30 15.85
C SER A 198 -0.29 10.71 14.42
N LEU A 199 0.32 9.81 13.66
CA LEU A 199 0.72 10.02 12.27
C LEU A 199 -0.10 9.11 11.36
N THR A 200 -0.23 9.49 10.09
CA THR A 200 -0.88 8.73 9.02
C THR A 200 0.17 8.20 8.06
#